data_AF-A0A6J7R2K4-F1
#
_entry.id   AF-A0A6J7R2K4-F1
#
_cell.length_a   1.000
_cell.length_b   1.000
_cell.length_c   1.000
_cell.angle_alpha   90.00
_cell.angle_beta   90.00
_cell.angle_gamma   90.00
#
_symmetry.space_group_name_H-M   'P 1'
#
loop_
_entity.id
_entity.type
_entity.pdbx_description
1 polymer ?
#
loop_
_entity_poly.entity_id
_entity_poly.type
_entity_poly.pdbx_seq_one_letter_code
_entity_poly.pdbx_strand_id
1 'polypeptide(L)'
;MQHLIAQMDLDTYQARATSLVAQAELDQMGAFSIPLSREAPRLISLVKVINDEAFYRVADRAVQVHGAAGLAIGTPEEKLFRVARNLRIPAGTTEIQYNAISRGRFREKLSG
;
A
#
# COMPACT_ATOMS: atom_id res chain seq x y z
N MET A 1 -23.90 -4.85 4.15
CA MET A 1 -23.56 -3.77 3.20
C MET A 1 -22.93 -2.56 3.90
N GLN A 2 -23.58 -1.91 4.88
CA GLN A 2 -23.01 -0.74 5.58
C GLN A 2 -21.61 -1.01 6.20
N HIS A 3 -21.39 -2.20 6.77
CA HIS A 3 -20.08 -2.57 7.32
C HIS A 3 -18.98 -2.72 6.27
N LEU A 4 -19.31 -3.00 5.00
CA LEU A 4 -18.31 -3.07 3.91
C LEU A 4 -17.86 -1.66 3.53
N ILE A 5 -18.82 -0.72 3.42
CA ILE A 5 -18.52 0.70 3.19
C ILE A 5 -17.63 1.24 4.31
N ALA A 6 -17.97 0.97 5.56
CA ALA A 6 -17.16 1.37 6.71
C ALA A 6 -15.73 0.80 6.64
N GLN A 7 -15.57 -0.49 6.30
CA GLN A 7 -14.25 -1.08 6.16
C GLN A 7 -13.43 -0.49 5.01
N MET A 8 -14.05 -0.14 3.88
CA MET A 8 -13.36 0.52 2.77
C MET A 8 -12.88 1.92 3.14
N ASP A 9 -13.68 2.65 3.91
CA ASP A 9 -13.31 3.96 4.45
C ASP A 9 -12.12 3.85 5.41
N LEU A 10 -12.15 2.88 6.33
CA LEU A 10 -11.02 2.60 7.24
C LEU A 10 -9.72 2.30 6.47
N ASP A 11 -9.76 1.41 5.49
CA ASP A 11 -8.59 1.04 4.69
C ASP A 11 -8.04 2.25 3.91
N THR A 12 -8.94 3.06 3.34
CA THR A 12 -8.58 4.29 2.59
C THR A 12 -7.96 5.33 3.50
N TYR A 13 -8.54 5.55 4.68
CA TYR A 13 -8.04 6.50 5.67
C TYR A 13 -6.64 6.12 6.16
N GLN A 14 -6.41 4.84 6.47
CA GLN A 14 -5.11 4.33 6.92
C GLN A 14 -4.03 4.43 5.83
N ALA A 15 -4.37 4.07 4.59
CA ALA A 15 -3.46 4.19 3.45
C ALA A 15 -3.08 5.66 3.21
N ARG A 16 -4.06 6.57 3.22
CA ARG A 16 -3.82 8.00 3.04
C ARG A 16 -2.95 8.57 4.16
N ALA A 17 -3.24 8.24 5.42
CA ALA A 17 -2.45 8.67 6.56
C ALA A 17 -1.00 8.20 6.43
N THR A 18 -0.78 6.94 6.05
CA THR A 18 0.56 6.36 5.83
C THR A 18 1.32 7.13 4.75
N SER A 19 0.70 7.41 3.61
CA SER A 19 1.34 8.17 2.53
C SER A 19 1.74 9.58 2.99
N LEU A 20 0.87 10.29 3.71
CA LEU A 20 1.15 11.65 4.17
C LEU A 20 2.28 11.68 5.21
N VAL A 21 2.26 10.76 6.17
CA VAL A 21 3.30 10.66 7.20
C VAL A 21 4.65 10.30 6.57
N ALA A 22 4.67 9.27 5.72
CA ALA A 22 5.90 8.85 5.06
C ALA A 22 6.46 9.92 4.12
N GLN A 23 5.61 10.66 3.40
CA GLN A 23 6.05 11.77 2.56
C GLN A 23 6.70 12.88 3.39
N ALA A 24 6.06 13.28 4.49
CA ALA A 24 6.62 14.30 5.38
C ALA A 24 7.98 13.88 5.97
N GLU A 25 8.14 12.60 6.34
CA GLU A 25 9.43 12.06 6.80
C GLU A 25 10.48 12.06 5.68
N LEU A 26 10.12 11.64 4.46
CA LEU A 26 11.03 11.63 3.31
C LEU A 26 11.50 13.06 2.94
N ASP A 27 10.60 14.04 2.98
CA ASP A 27 10.92 15.44 2.71
C ASP A 27 11.93 15.98 3.73
N GLN A 28 11.74 15.66 5.02
CA GLN A 28 12.69 16.03 6.09
C GLN A 28 14.06 15.35 5.92
N MET A 29 14.10 14.12 5.42
CA MET A 29 15.35 13.40 5.12
C MET A 29 16.05 13.91 3.84
N GLY A 30 15.40 14.80 3.09
CA GLY A 30 15.82 15.21 1.76
C GLY A 30 15.58 14.09 0.74
N ALA A 31 14.35 14.02 0.24
CA ALA A 31 13.89 12.98 -0.71
C ALA A 31 14.74 12.87 -2.00
N PHE A 32 15.47 13.94 -2.34
CA PHE A 32 16.34 14.01 -3.52
C PHE A 32 17.84 14.07 -3.16
N SER A 33 18.19 13.85 -1.90
CA SER A 33 19.58 13.80 -1.45
C SER A 33 20.35 12.68 -2.13
N ILE A 34 21.61 12.95 -2.45
CA ILE A 34 22.53 11.95 -3.00
C ILE A 34 23.77 11.92 -2.09
N PRO A 35 24.04 10.83 -1.35
CA PRO A 35 23.24 9.60 -1.30
C PRO A 35 21.92 9.80 -0.53
N LEU A 36 20.89 9.05 -0.92
CA LEU A 36 19.60 9.05 -0.22
C LEU A 36 19.77 8.49 1.20
N SER A 37 18.94 8.96 2.13
CA SER A 37 18.85 8.40 3.48
C SER A 37 18.70 6.88 3.44
N ARG A 38 19.45 6.19 4.31
CA ARG A 38 19.39 4.73 4.42
C ARG A 38 18.05 4.22 4.97
N GLU A 39 17.25 5.10 5.57
CA GLU A 39 15.89 4.81 6.05
C GLU A 39 14.81 4.96 4.97
N ALA A 40 15.07 5.72 3.91
CA ALA A 40 14.09 5.96 2.86
C ALA A 40 13.53 4.67 2.21
N PRO A 41 14.33 3.63 1.91
CA PRO A 41 13.79 2.38 1.38
C PRO A 41 12.75 1.72 2.29
N ARG A 42 12.93 1.77 3.62
CA ARG A 42 11.95 1.22 4.58
C ARG A 42 10.62 1.95 4.45
N LEU A 43 10.64 3.28 4.43
CA LEU A 43 9.45 4.12 4.32
C LEU A 43 8.72 3.92 2.98
N ILE A 44 9.46 3.89 1.87
CA ILE A 44 8.90 3.66 0.53
C ILE A 44 8.23 2.28 0.46
N SER A 45 8.87 1.24 1.01
CA SER A 45 8.27 -0.10 1.06
C SER A 45 7.04 -0.19 1.95
N LEU A 46 6.98 0.55 3.06
CA LEU A 46 5.76 0.65 3.89
C LEU A 46 4.61 1.25 3.10
N VAL A 47 4.83 2.39 2.44
CA VAL A 47 3.80 3.06 1.62
C VAL A 47 3.29 2.12 0.54
N LYS A 48 4.21 1.50 -0.21
CA LYS A 48 3.89 0.56 -1.28
C LYS A 48 2.96 -0.55 -0.76
N VAL A 49 3.40 -1.29 0.27
CA VAL A 49 2.66 -2.46 0.74
C VAL A 49 1.31 -2.07 1.34
N ILE A 50 1.29 -1.04 2.19
CA ILE A 50 0.06 -0.63 2.88
C ILE A 50 -0.99 -0.16 1.86
N ASN A 51 -0.58 0.65 0.89
CA ASN A 51 -1.50 1.17 -0.11
C ASN A 51 -2.01 0.09 -1.07
N ASP A 52 -1.13 -0.79 -1.55
CA ASP A 52 -1.53 -1.86 -2.46
C ASP A 52 -2.50 -2.85 -1.79
N GLU A 53 -2.21 -3.24 -0.55
CA GLU A 53 -3.07 -4.17 0.20
C GLU A 53 -4.40 -3.50 0.58
N ALA A 54 -4.40 -2.20 0.92
CA ALA A 54 -5.62 -1.44 1.13
C ALA A 54 -6.45 -1.37 -0.15
N PHE A 55 -5.85 -1.05 -1.30
CA PHE A 55 -6.55 -1.01 -2.57
C PHE A 55 -7.13 -2.36 -2.95
N TYR A 56 -6.38 -3.46 -2.74
CA TYR A 56 -6.88 -4.81 -2.95
C TYR A 56 -8.13 -5.10 -2.11
N ARG A 57 -8.09 -4.80 -0.80
CA ARG A 57 -9.24 -5.00 0.09
C ARG A 57 -10.43 -4.10 -0.26
N VAL A 58 -10.19 -2.87 -0.73
CA VAL A 58 -11.26 -1.96 -1.16
C VAL A 58 -11.91 -2.48 -2.44
N ALA A 59 -11.13 -2.86 -3.45
CA ALA A 59 -11.64 -3.38 -4.71
C ALA A 59 -12.41 -4.69 -4.52
N ASP A 60 -11.91 -5.60 -3.69
CA ASP A 60 -12.59 -6.86 -3.32
C ASP A 60 -13.95 -6.61 -2.67
N ARG A 61 -14.01 -5.68 -1.69
CA ARG A 61 -15.28 -5.31 -1.06
C ARG A 61 -16.23 -4.60 -2.02
N ALA A 62 -15.73 -3.82 -2.97
CA ALA A 62 -16.56 -3.20 -4.00
C ALA A 62 -17.23 -4.24 -4.90
N VAL A 63 -16.50 -5.30 -5.29
CA VAL A 63 -17.08 -6.46 -5.97
C VAL A 63 -18.16 -7.10 -5.09
N GLN A 64 -17.87 -7.34 -3.81
CA GLN A 64 -18.81 -7.97 -2.88
C GLN A 64 -20.11 -7.16 -2.65
N VAL A 65 -20.04 -5.83 -2.67
CA VAL A 65 -21.21 -4.94 -2.58
C VAL A 65 -22.14 -5.14 -3.79
N HIS A 66 -21.58 -5.37 -4.98
CA HIS A 66 -22.32 -5.57 -6.22
C HIS A 66 -22.67 -7.04 -6.51
N GLY A 67 -22.16 -7.99 -5.71
CA GLY A 67 -22.39 -9.42 -5.88
C GLY A 67 -21.92 -9.93 -7.24
N ALA A 68 -22.69 -10.82 -7.87
CA ALA A 68 -22.34 -11.40 -9.17
C ALA A 68 -22.15 -10.35 -10.28
N ALA A 69 -22.87 -9.23 -10.22
CA ALA A 69 -22.73 -8.15 -11.19
C ALA A 69 -21.35 -7.48 -11.12
N GLY A 70 -20.72 -7.42 -9.94
CA GLY A 70 -19.38 -6.86 -9.75
C GLY A 70 -18.26 -7.69 -10.38
N LEU A 71 -18.54 -8.94 -10.78
CA LEU A 71 -17.61 -9.81 -11.51
C LEU A 71 -17.86 -9.84 -13.01
N ALA A 72 -18.89 -9.14 -13.50
CA ALA A 72 -19.18 -9.10 -14.93
C ALA A 72 -18.04 -8.37 -15.67
N ILE A 73 -17.52 -9.00 -16.72
CA ILE A 73 -16.41 -8.48 -17.52
C ILE A 73 -16.77 -7.08 -18.02
N GLY A 74 -15.86 -6.13 -17.82
CA GLY A 74 -16.02 -4.76 -18.31
C GLY A 74 -16.60 -3.79 -17.27
N THR A 75 -17.12 -4.29 -16.15
CA THR A 75 -17.53 -3.45 -15.02
C THR A 75 -16.35 -2.75 -14.37
N PRO A 76 -16.54 -1.57 -13.75
CA PRO A 76 -15.50 -0.89 -13.00
C PRO A 76 -14.90 -1.75 -11.88
N GLU A 77 -15.74 -2.47 -11.15
CA GLU A 77 -15.34 -3.30 -9.99
C GLU A 77 -14.41 -4.43 -10.42
N GLU A 78 -14.76 -5.17 -11.48
CA GLU A 78 -13.91 -6.24 -12.05
C GLU A 78 -12.55 -5.68 -12.48
N LYS A 79 -12.55 -4.57 -13.23
CA LYS A 79 -11.32 -3.93 -13.71
C LYS A 79 -10.42 -3.51 -12.55
N LEU A 80 -10.99 -2.84 -11.54
CA LEU A 80 -10.25 -2.36 -10.38
C LEU A 80 -9.70 -3.52 -9.56
N PHE A 81 -10.47 -4.58 -9.36
CA PHE A 81 -10.00 -5.79 -8.66
C PHE A 81 -8.80 -6.42 -9.37
N ARG A 82 -8.85 -6.53 -10.70
CA ARG A 82 -7.76 -7.09 -11.50
C ARG A 82 -6.49 -6.22 -11.47
N VAL A 83 -6.64 -4.89 -11.49
CA VAL A 83 -5.52 -3.95 -11.31
C VAL A 83 -4.94 -4.07 -9.90
N ALA A 84 -5.78 -4.06 -8.87
CA ALA A 84 -5.33 -4.16 -7.47
C ALA A 84 -4.55 -5.45 -7.22
N ARG A 85 -5.00 -6.57 -7.80
CA ARG A 85 -4.27 -7.85 -7.72
C ARG A 85 -2.90 -7.78 -8.41
N ASN A 86 -2.79 -7.06 -9.52
CA ASN A 86 -1.55 -6.91 -10.28
C ASN A 86 -0.50 -6.07 -9.51
N LEU A 87 -0.91 -5.00 -8.82
CA LEU A 87 0.00 -4.07 -8.13
C LEU A 87 0.85 -4.71 -7.01
N ARG A 88 0.45 -5.88 -6.52
CA ARG A 88 1.25 -6.67 -5.55
C ARG A 88 2.58 -7.19 -6.10
N ILE A 89 2.85 -7.02 -7.40
CA ILE A 89 4.02 -7.56 -8.13
C ILE A 89 5.03 -6.49 -8.59
N PRO A 90 4.64 -5.40 -9.30
CA PRO A 90 5.60 -4.44 -9.85
C PRO A 90 6.38 -3.68 -8.77
N ALA A 91 7.54 -3.12 -9.18
CA ALA A 91 8.49 -2.42 -8.30
C ALA A 91 9.05 -3.28 -7.15
N GLY A 92 8.96 -4.61 -7.27
CA GLY A 92 9.30 -5.60 -6.26
C GLY A 92 8.04 -6.16 -5.60
N THR A 93 7.92 -7.50 -5.59
CA THR A 93 6.75 -8.18 -5.00
C THR A 93 6.58 -7.82 -3.54
N THR A 94 5.38 -7.99 -2.99
CA THR A 94 5.11 -7.74 -1.56
C THR A 94 6.13 -8.41 -0.63
N GLU A 95 6.59 -9.62 -0.94
CA GLU A 95 7.63 -10.33 -0.18
C GLU A 95 8.99 -9.63 -0.23
N ILE A 96 9.37 -9.08 -1.39
CA ILE A 96 10.60 -8.29 -1.54
C ILE A 96 10.49 -6.99 -0.74
N GLN A 97 9.32 -6.36 -0.69
CA GLN A 97 9.09 -5.16 0.13
C GLN A 97 9.20 -5.48 1.62
N TYR A 98 8.68 -6.63 2.08
CA TYR A 98 8.87 -7.06 3.46
C TYR A 98 10.35 -7.23 3.83
N ASN A 99 11.18 -7.73 2.91
CA ASN A 99 12.62 -7.80 3.13
C ASN A 99 13.25 -6.41 3.31
N ALA A 100 12.82 -5.41 2.52
CA ALA A 100 13.31 -4.04 2.66
C ALA A 100 12.88 -3.40 4.00
N ILE A 101 11.63 -3.62 4.43
CA ILE A 101 11.11 -3.15 5.72
C ILE A 101 11.92 -3.77 6.88
N SER A 102 12.13 -5.08 6.83
CA SER A 102 12.89 -5.83 7.82
C SER A 102 14.33 -5.32 7.97
N ARG A 103 15.03 -5.11 6.84
CA ARG A 103 16.40 -4.57 6.83
C ARG A 103 16.52 -3.19 7.46
N GLY A 104 15.51 -2.32 7.32
CA GLY A 104 15.50 -1.03 8.01
C GLY A 104 15.52 -1.18 9.53
N ARG A 105 14.68 -2.08 10.07
CA ARG A 105 14.56 -2.30 11.52
C ARG A 105 15.77 -2.95 12.17
N PHE A 106 16.42 -3.91 11.49
CA PHE A 106 17.61 -4.56 12.05
C PHE A 106 18.81 -3.61 12.17
N ARG A 107 18.87 -2.55 11.35
CA ARG A 107 19.97 -1.58 11.39
C ARG A 107 19.79 -0.57 12.50
N GLU A 108 18.57 -0.11 12.74
CA GLU A 108 18.21 0.74 13.89
C GLU A 108 18.71 0.16 15.22
N LYS A 109 18.55 -1.16 15.43
CA LYS A 109 19.00 -1.87 16.64
C LYS A 109 20.52 -2.05 16.77
N LEU A 110 21.29 -1.92 15.68
CA LEU A 110 22.75 -2.08 15.70
C LEU A 110 23.48 -0.74 15.83
N SER A 111 22.76 0.38 15.68
CA SER A 111 23.29 1.75 15.76
C SER A 111 23.01 2.46 17.09
N GLY A 112 22.31 1.80 18.03
CA GLY A 112 22.10 2.25 19.41
C GLY A 112 22.81 1.32 20.38
#